data_AF-A0A1F5WBA5-F1
#
_entry.id   AF-A0A1F5WBA5-F1
#
_cell.length_a   1.000
_cell.length_b   1.000
_cell.length_c   1.000
_cell.angle_alpha   90.00
_cell.angle_beta   90.00
_cell.angle_gamma   90.00
#
_symmetry.space_group_name_H-M   'P 1'
#
loop_
_entity.id
_entity.type
_entity.pdbx_description
1 polymer ?
#
loop_
_entity_poly.entity_id
_entity_poly.type
_entity_poly.pdbx_seq_one_letter_code
_entity_poly.pdbx_strand_id
1 'polypeptide(L)'
;MDIKLHNARIAGARIRIPQNPGVYFFRSASQRSAGKILYIGKAANLRARLNFYLRLQKEAPPKLTALLKEASEINWEILGSEAEALIREAELIKKYRPKYNVLMRDDKQYFYVGFSKEKFPKIFVTHQPQQTKNYKLSTTNYVGPFTEGGALRSVLKTLRHAFPYCTCKKPHKRLCFNARIGRCLGFCCIAVPRKKSPSSKSDFKSPKKSDFFPSDFEDGAANYRKNISAIKQILSGKNQSLLRELKKEMHKLSDSRKYEEAGKIRDQIMALEKIFAHRGVIKQDLPTEFGKAVRALESILGVSGINRIESYDIANIHGRFAYGSMAVFADGKIQKSEYRLFKIKSIRSSNDPAMLREVIFRRLRRREWPYPQVIIVDGGRAQLGAALAVKPPSKIIALTKNRKHVGDHIFIQNRREPIPLGNIPEPLKNLILMLDSEAHRFAISHYRKLHRKRLLT
;
A
#
# COMPACT_ATOMS: atom_id res chain seq x y z
N MET A 1 22.98 -15.74 4.01
CA MET A 1 23.12 -15.73 5.49
C MET A 1 22.27 -16.89 5.95
N ASP A 2 22.91 -17.83 6.65
CA ASP A 2 22.45 -19.21 6.72
C ASP A 2 22.37 -19.63 8.18
N ILE A 3 21.27 -20.27 8.59
CA ILE A 3 21.06 -20.76 9.96
C ILE A 3 20.96 -22.28 9.93
N LYS A 4 21.88 -22.96 10.61
CA LYS A 4 21.76 -24.40 10.86
C LYS A 4 20.73 -24.67 11.95
N LEU A 5 19.65 -25.38 11.61
CA LEU A 5 18.53 -25.74 12.48
C LEU A 5 18.94 -26.62 13.66
N HIS A 6 19.94 -27.49 13.50
CA HIS A 6 20.46 -28.35 14.58
C HIS A 6 21.38 -27.62 15.56
N ASN A 7 21.97 -26.47 15.18
CA ASN A 7 22.89 -25.71 16.03
C ASN A 7 22.25 -24.45 16.66
N ALA A 8 20.93 -24.25 16.51
CA ALA A 8 20.25 -23.09 17.10
C ALA A 8 20.27 -23.06 18.65
N ARG A 9 20.82 -24.10 19.29
CA ARG A 9 21.05 -24.18 20.74
C ARG A 9 22.52 -24.12 21.17
N ILE A 10 23.50 -24.15 20.27
CA ILE A 10 24.92 -24.24 20.65
C ILE A 10 25.63 -22.95 20.24
N ALA A 11 26.19 -22.28 21.26
CA ALA A 11 26.88 -20.99 21.25
C ALA A 11 25.95 -19.76 21.15
N GLY A 12 25.98 -18.91 22.18
CA GLY A 12 25.19 -17.67 22.34
C GLY A 12 25.41 -16.56 21.31
N ALA A 13 25.68 -16.88 20.05
CA ALA A 13 25.68 -15.94 18.95
C ALA A 13 24.24 -15.63 18.52
N ARG A 14 23.74 -14.44 18.89
CA ARG A 14 22.46 -13.89 18.39
C ARG A 14 22.53 -13.72 16.88
N ILE A 15 22.04 -14.69 16.11
CA ILE A 15 21.94 -14.57 14.65
C ILE A 15 20.96 -13.43 14.33
N ARG A 16 21.46 -12.37 13.69
CA ARG A 16 20.67 -11.18 13.35
C ARG A 16 19.83 -11.42 12.09
N ILE A 17 18.65 -12.02 12.26
CA ILE A 17 17.67 -12.15 11.16
C ILE A 17 17.14 -10.75 10.78
N PRO A 18 17.11 -10.36 9.49
CA PRO A 18 16.59 -9.06 9.06
C PRO A 18 15.08 -8.94 9.27
N GLN A 19 14.57 -7.70 9.43
CA GLN A 19 13.11 -7.45 9.51
C GLN A 19 12.48 -7.18 8.14
N ASN A 20 13.27 -7.24 7.08
CA ASN A 20 12.84 -6.90 5.74
C ASN A 20 11.87 -7.96 5.19
N PRO A 21 11.06 -7.59 4.18
CA PRO A 21 10.39 -8.55 3.34
C PRO A 21 11.40 -9.47 2.65
N GLY A 22 10.99 -10.68 2.31
CA GLY A 22 11.86 -11.60 1.62
C GLY A 22 11.26 -12.99 1.48
N VAL A 23 12.04 -13.85 0.85
CA VAL A 23 11.75 -15.29 0.74
C VAL A 23 12.74 -16.08 1.58
N TYR A 24 12.29 -17.18 2.15
CA TYR A 24 13.09 -18.08 2.96
C TYR A 24 12.98 -19.51 2.47
N PHE A 25 14.02 -20.29 2.71
CA PHE A 25 14.22 -21.64 2.20
C PHE A 25 14.53 -22.57 3.35
N PHE A 26 13.86 -23.72 3.41
CA PHE A 26 14.30 -24.85 4.23
C PHE A 26 15.03 -25.85 3.35
N ARG A 27 16.21 -26.30 3.77
CA ARG A 27 17.04 -27.27 3.04
C ARG A 27 17.25 -28.55 3.83
N SER A 28 17.41 -29.66 3.11
CA SER A 28 17.59 -31.00 3.68
C SER A 28 19.01 -31.23 4.20
N ALA A 29 19.07 -32.00 5.30
CA ALA A 29 20.27 -32.50 5.97
C ALA A 29 20.85 -33.80 5.38
N SER A 30 20.05 -34.53 4.60
CA SER A 30 20.34 -35.93 4.29
C SER A 30 21.59 -36.09 3.42
N GLN A 31 22.45 -37.06 3.71
CA GLN A 31 23.65 -37.38 2.92
C GLN A 31 23.34 -37.71 1.45
N ARG A 32 22.13 -38.20 1.14
CA ARG A 32 21.65 -38.46 -0.24
C ARG A 32 20.99 -37.24 -0.90
N SER A 33 20.81 -36.11 -0.19
CA SER A 33 20.01 -34.96 -0.64
C SER A 33 20.49 -33.63 -0.05
N ALA A 34 21.78 -33.52 0.28
CA ALA A 34 22.34 -32.36 0.96
C ALA A 34 22.10 -31.10 0.12
N GLY A 35 21.46 -30.10 0.71
CA GLY A 35 21.15 -28.84 0.04
C GLY A 35 19.87 -28.83 -0.81
N LYS A 36 19.10 -29.93 -0.88
CA LYS A 36 17.80 -29.97 -1.57
C LYS A 36 16.80 -29.03 -0.89
N ILE A 37 16.13 -28.18 -1.66
CA ILE A 37 15.10 -27.25 -1.15
C ILE A 37 13.83 -28.03 -0.83
N LEU A 38 13.46 -28.05 0.46
CA LEU A 38 12.30 -28.75 1.00
C LEU A 38 11.05 -27.88 1.00
N TYR A 39 11.21 -26.59 1.34
CA TYR A 39 10.14 -25.61 1.42
C TYR A 39 10.65 -24.21 1.09
N ILE A 40 9.80 -23.42 0.46
CA ILE A 40 10.00 -22.00 0.14
C ILE A 40 8.78 -21.23 0.65
N GLY A 41 9.01 -20.14 1.37
CA GLY A 41 7.94 -19.26 1.82
C GLY A 41 8.32 -17.79 1.72
N LYS A 42 7.31 -16.92 1.60
CA LYS A 42 7.47 -15.46 1.70
C LYS A 42 7.18 -14.93 3.10
N ALA A 43 7.79 -13.81 3.44
CA ALA A 43 7.50 -13.05 4.65
C ALA A 43 7.50 -11.55 4.36
N ALA A 44 6.58 -10.81 4.97
CA ALA A 44 6.68 -9.36 5.08
C ALA A 44 7.74 -8.93 6.12
N ASN A 45 8.04 -9.80 7.08
CA ASN A 45 9.08 -9.62 8.08
C ASN A 45 9.76 -10.97 8.35
N LEU A 46 10.96 -11.16 7.79
CA LEU A 46 11.72 -12.41 7.91
C LEU A 46 11.98 -12.79 9.37
N ARG A 47 12.38 -11.83 10.23
CA ARG A 47 12.63 -12.08 11.66
C ARG A 47 11.40 -12.63 12.38
N ALA A 48 10.26 -11.97 12.24
CA ALA A 48 9.04 -12.42 12.91
C ALA A 48 8.61 -13.81 12.42
N ARG A 49 8.71 -14.06 11.10
CA ARG A 49 8.32 -15.31 10.48
C ARG A 49 9.26 -16.47 10.83
N LEU A 50 10.57 -16.26 10.83
CA LEU A 50 11.54 -17.31 11.16
C LEU A 50 11.56 -17.61 12.66
N ASN A 51 11.43 -16.60 13.52
CA ASN A 51 11.29 -16.80 14.97
C ASN A 51 10.04 -17.59 15.33
N PHE A 52 8.95 -17.47 14.56
CA PHE A 52 7.75 -18.28 14.75
C PHE A 52 8.06 -19.77 14.60
N TYR A 53 8.79 -20.18 13.57
CA TYR A 53 9.18 -21.58 13.37
C TYR A 53 10.12 -22.09 14.47
N LEU A 54 11.06 -21.26 14.93
CA LEU A 54 11.98 -21.62 16.02
C LEU A 54 11.25 -21.85 17.36
N ARG A 55 10.19 -21.09 17.63
CA ARG A 55 9.38 -21.22 18.86
C ARG A 55 8.46 -22.44 18.85
N LEU A 56 7.99 -22.86 17.68
CA LEU A 56 6.98 -23.90 17.50
C LEU A 56 7.48 -25.34 17.61
N GLN A 57 8.77 -25.57 17.89
CA GLN A 57 9.36 -26.92 17.91
C GLN A 57 8.66 -27.92 18.86
N LYS A 58 7.88 -27.44 19.85
CA LYS A 58 7.17 -28.31 20.80
C LYS A 58 5.68 -28.57 20.49
N GLU A 59 5.02 -27.72 19.68
CA GLU A 59 3.56 -27.76 19.46
C GLU A 59 3.16 -27.57 17.98
N ALA A 60 4.03 -27.95 17.05
CA ALA A 60 3.78 -27.77 15.63
C ALA A 60 2.81 -28.85 15.07
N PRO A 61 1.95 -28.48 14.08
CA PRO A 61 1.14 -29.45 13.34
C PRO A 61 1.99 -30.56 12.69
N PRO A 62 1.48 -31.80 12.52
CA PRO A 62 2.26 -32.96 12.08
C PRO A 62 3.08 -32.73 10.79
N LYS A 63 2.49 -32.05 9.80
CA LYS A 63 3.18 -31.70 8.53
C LYS A 63 4.35 -30.73 8.75
N LEU A 64 4.19 -29.74 9.64
CA LEU A 64 5.23 -28.77 9.98
C LEU A 64 6.35 -29.41 10.78
N THR A 65 6.00 -30.30 11.72
CA THR A 65 6.96 -31.09 12.48
C THR A 65 7.81 -31.97 11.56
N ALA A 66 7.22 -32.60 10.54
CA ALA A 66 7.97 -33.38 9.55
C ALA A 66 8.99 -32.52 8.76
N LEU A 67 8.60 -31.33 8.30
CA LEU A 67 9.51 -30.39 7.63
C LEU A 67 10.67 -29.99 8.55
N LEU A 68 10.39 -29.63 9.80
CA LEU A 68 11.41 -29.18 10.75
C LEU A 68 12.37 -30.31 11.16
N LYS A 69 11.93 -31.56 11.15
CA LYS A 69 12.79 -32.74 11.35
C LYS A 69 13.70 -33.02 10.16
N GLU A 70 13.19 -32.87 8.93
CA GLU A 70 13.94 -33.14 7.70
C GLU A 70 14.90 -32.00 7.33
N ALA A 71 14.63 -30.78 7.80
CA ALA A 71 15.42 -29.61 7.48
C ALA A 71 16.62 -29.41 8.42
N SER A 72 17.81 -29.24 7.85
CA SER A 72 19.05 -28.87 8.57
C SER A 72 19.33 -27.39 8.59
N GLU A 73 18.79 -26.64 7.62
CA GLU A 73 19.24 -25.27 7.35
C GLU A 73 18.09 -24.39 6.86
N ILE A 74 18.11 -23.12 7.30
CA ILE A 74 17.28 -22.05 6.79
C ILE A 74 18.15 -21.00 6.13
N ASN A 75 17.84 -20.68 4.86
CA ASN A 75 18.40 -19.53 4.15
C ASN A 75 17.31 -18.51 3.87
N TRP A 76 17.69 -17.28 3.55
CA TRP A 76 16.77 -16.26 3.09
C TRP A 76 17.39 -15.32 2.05
N GLU A 77 16.53 -14.76 1.22
CA GLU A 77 16.81 -13.69 0.27
C GLU A 77 16.00 -12.46 0.72
N ILE A 78 16.71 -11.35 0.99
CA ILE A 78 16.09 -10.08 1.37
C ILE A 78 15.58 -9.40 0.11
N LEU A 79 14.34 -8.92 0.15
CA LEU A 79 13.71 -8.23 -0.97
C LEU A 79 13.23 -6.84 -0.56
N GLY A 80 13.04 -5.98 -1.55
CA GLY A 80 12.55 -4.63 -1.37
C GLY A 80 11.11 -4.64 -0.87
N SER A 81 10.22 -5.44 -1.45
CA SER A 81 8.80 -5.37 -1.10
C SER A 81 8.12 -6.69 -0.82
N GLU A 82 6.96 -6.62 -0.15
CA GLU A 82 6.07 -7.77 -0.04
C GLU A 82 5.57 -8.23 -1.42
N ALA A 83 5.36 -7.29 -2.35
CA ALA A 83 5.00 -7.61 -3.74
C ALA A 83 6.13 -8.35 -4.46
N GLU A 84 7.37 -7.91 -4.26
CA GLU A 84 8.56 -8.57 -4.77
C GLU A 84 8.74 -9.95 -4.16
N ALA A 85 8.54 -10.10 -2.84
CA ALA A 85 8.57 -11.38 -2.16
C ALA A 85 7.50 -12.35 -2.65
N LEU A 86 6.29 -11.86 -2.96
CA LEU A 86 5.22 -12.67 -3.55
C LEU A 86 5.60 -13.17 -4.95
N ILE A 87 6.13 -12.29 -5.81
CA ILE A 87 6.51 -12.65 -7.18
C ILE A 87 7.70 -13.62 -7.14
N ARG A 88 8.73 -13.31 -6.34
CA ARG A 88 9.93 -14.13 -6.18
C ARG A 88 9.61 -15.52 -5.63
N GLU A 89 8.72 -15.62 -4.65
CA GLU A 89 8.23 -16.91 -4.14
C GLU A 89 7.57 -17.73 -5.26
N ALA A 90 6.69 -17.12 -6.04
CA ALA A 90 6.01 -17.80 -7.15
C ALA A 90 7.01 -18.33 -8.20
N GLU A 91 8.02 -17.54 -8.56
CA GLU A 91 9.10 -17.97 -9.45
C GLU A 91 9.86 -19.18 -8.91
N LEU A 92 10.27 -19.11 -7.64
CA LEU A 92 11.08 -20.14 -7.01
C LEU A 92 10.28 -21.43 -6.79
N ILE A 93 9.01 -21.33 -6.39
CA ILE A 93 8.12 -22.50 -6.29
C ILE A 93 7.91 -23.12 -7.68
N LYS A 94 7.72 -22.30 -8.72
CA LYS A 94 7.59 -22.80 -10.10
C LYS A 94 8.86 -23.52 -10.56
N LYS A 95 10.04 -22.97 -10.24
CA LYS A 95 11.34 -23.51 -10.63
C LYS A 95 11.71 -24.79 -9.89
N TYR A 96 11.57 -24.81 -8.57
CA TYR A 96 12.08 -25.88 -7.70
C TYR A 96 11.02 -26.89 -7.26
N ARG A 97 9.73 -26.55 -7.37
CA ARG A 97 8.57 -27.37 -6.95
C ARG A 97 8.81 -28.16 -5.63
N PRO A 98 9.10 -27.47 -4.51
CA PRO A 98 9.55 -28.13 -3.29
C PRO A 98 8.50 -29.09 -2.72
N LYS A 99 8.96 -30.22 -2.16
CA LYS A 99 8.12 -31.30 -1.60
C LYS A 99 7.05 -30.77 -0.64
N TYR A 100 7.45 -29.95 0.34
CA TYR A 100 6.52 -29.47 1.36
C TYR A 100 5.62 -28.33 0.89
N ASN A 101 6.02 -27.56 -0.13
CA ASN A 101 5.09 -26.63 -0.80
C ASN A 101 3.95 -27.38 -1.52
N VAL A 102 4.16 -28.64 -1.89
CA VAL A 102 3.12 -29.52 -2.46
C VAL A 102 2.30 -30.22 -1.36
N LEU A 103 2.96 -30.77 -0.33
CA LEU A 103 2.33 -31.55 0.75
C LEU A 103 1.56 -30.72 1.80
N MET A 104 2.04 -29.52 2.14
CA MET A 104 1.43 -28.63 3.14
C MET A 104 0.27 -27.81 2.59
N ARG A 105 -0.28 -28.23 1.46
CA ARG A 105 -1.44 -27.60 0.87
C ARG A 105 -2.66 -28.24 1.50
N ASP A 106 -3.40 -27.45 2.27
CA ASP A 106 -4.82 -27.72 2.45
C ASP A 106 -5.52 -27.53 1.10
N ASP A 107 -6.80 -27.87 0.99
CA ASP A 107 -7.66 -27.82 -0.20
C ASP A 107 -7.75 -26.46 -0.95
N LYS A 108 -6.92 -25.48 -0.56
CA LYS A 108 -6.72 -24.17 -1.18
C LYS A 108 -5.87 -24.30 -2.45
N GLN A 109 -6.56 -24.26 -3.59
CA GLN A 109 -5.97 -24.25 -4.93
C GLN A 109 -5.04 -23.02 -5.14
N TYR A 110 -3.93 -23.18 -5.87
CA TYR A 110 -3.05 -22.05 -6.22
C TYR A 110 -3.83 -20.98 -6.98
N PHE A 111 -3.46 -19.73 -6.78
CA PHE A 111 -3.97 -18.65 -7.60
C PHE A 111 -3.11 -18.50 -8.85
N TYR A 112 -3.78 -18.28 -9.98
CA TYR A 112 -3.17 -17.96 -11.26
C TYR A 112 -3.79 -16.68 -11.79
N VAL A 113 -2.97 -15.87 -12.46
CA VAL A 113 -3.44 -14.71 -13.21
C VAL A 113 -3.56 -15.09 -14.68
N GLY A 114 -4.79 -15.10 -15.18
CA GLY A 114 -5.12 -15.38 -16.58
C GLY A 114 -5.20 -14.12 -17.42
N PHE A 115 -4.74 -14.23 -18.67
CA PHE A 115 -4.78 -13.17 -19.69
C PHE A 115 -5.54 -13.67 -20.92
N SER A 116 -6.64 -13.00 -21.28
CA SER A 116 -7.45 -13.40 -22.44
C SER A 116 -6.82 -13.01 -23.80
N LYS A 117 -7.23 -13.69 -24.88
CA LYS A 117 -6.77 -13.45 -26.27
C LYS A 117 -7.52 -12.35 -27.03
N GLU A 118 -8.56 -11.76 -26.44
CA GLU A 118 -9.40 -10.78 -27.13
C GLU A 118 -8.58 -9.54 -27.57
N LYS A 119 -9.08 -8.77 -28.56
CA LYS A 119 -8.45 -7.51 -29.02
C LYS A 119 -8.04 -6.60 -27.86
N PHE A 120 -8.84 -6.59 -26.79
CA PHE A 120 -8.55 -5.98 -25.50
C PHE A 120 -8.46 -7.05 -24.41
N PRO A 121 -7.24 -7.55 -24.08
CA PRO A 121 -7.07 -8.59 -23.08
C PRO A 121 -7.62 -8.22 -21.70
N LYS A 122 -8.26 -9.17 -21.04
CA LYS A 122 -8.74 -9.06 -19.67
C LYS A 122 -7.81 -9.81 -18.73
N ILE A 123 -7.63 -9.26 -17.53
CA ILE A 123 -6.87 -9.87 -16.44
C ILE A 123 -7.85 -10.39 -15.40
N PHE A 124 -7.73 -11.67 -15.06
CA PHE A 124 -8.55 -12.30 -14.02
C PHE A 124 -7.74 -13.26 -13.17
N VAL A 125 -8.20 -13.50 -11.94
CA VAL A 125 -7.59 -14.46 -11.02
C VAL A 125 -8.43 -15.73 -11.03
N THR A 126 -7.80 -16.88 -11.26
CA THR A 126 -8.44 -18.20 -11.25
C THR A 126 -7.64 -19.18 -10.40
N HIS A 127 -8.31 -20.23 -9.94
CA HIS A 127 -7.67 -21.38 -9.31
C HIS A 127 -7.48 -22.57 -10.26
N GLN A 128 -8.21 -22.58 -11.37
CA GLN A 128 -8.25 -23.65 -12.35
C GLN A 128 -7.78 -23.11 -13.71
N PRO A 129 -6.48 -23.19 -14.04
CA PRO A 129 -5.96 -22.73 -15.32
C PRO A 129 -6.39 -23.64 -16.50
N GLN A 130 -6.74 -24.90 -16.24
CA GLN A 130 -7.08 -25.90 -17.27
C GLN A 130 -8.60 -26.13 -17.47
N GLN A 131 -9.46 -25.77 -16.50
CA GLN A 131 -10.91 -25.98 -16.57
C GLN A 131 -11.67 -24.64 -16.62
N THR A 132 -11.63 -23.95 -17.76
CA THR A 132 -12.47 -22.74 -17.94
C THR A 132 -13.84 -23.11 -18.51
N LYS A 133 -14.66 -23.87 -17.77
CA LYS A 133 -16.08 -24.07 -18.14
C LYS A 133 -16.92 -22.78 -18.05
N ASN A 134 -16.47 -21.79 -17.28
CA ASN A 134 -17.25 -20.59 -16.94
C ASN A 134 -16.80 -19.28 -17.62
N TYR A 135 -15.82 -19.30 -18.53
CA TYR A 135 -15.48 -18.12 -19.32
C TYR A 135 -15.44 -18.49 -20.81
N LYS A 136 -16.35 -17.88 -21.59
CA LYS A 136 -16.33 -17.84 -23.07
C LYS A 136 -15.12 -17.07 -23.63
N LEU A 137 -13.94 -17.17 -23.01
CA LEU A 137 -12.72 -16.50 -23.43
C LEU A 137 -11.66 -17.56 -23.72
N SER A 138 -11.19 -17.62 -24.97
CA SER A 138 -9.98 -18.34 -25.30
C SER A 138 -8.82 -17.70 -24.51
N THR A 139 -8.31 -18.44 -23.52
CA THR A 139 -7.26 -17.95 -22.62
C THR A 139 -5.94 -18.58 -23.06
N THR A 140 -4.89 -17.78 -23.26
CA THR A 140 -3.59 -18.32 -23.75
C THR A 140 -2.60 -18.59 -22.65
N ASN A 141 -2.60 -17.76 -21.60
CA ASN A 141 -1.43 -17.58 -20.77
C ASN A 141 -1.84 -17.34 -19.32
N TYR A 142 -1.22 -18.12 -18.43
CA TYR A 142 -1.35 -18.00 -16.99
C TYR A 142 0.00 -17.68 -16.35
N VAL A 143 0.00 -16.79 -15.37
CA VAL A 143 1.15 -16.52 -14.50
C VAL A 143 0.84 -17.02 -13.10
N GLY A 144 1.80 -17.68 -12.48
CA GLY A 144 1.68 -18.36 -11.20
C GLY A 144 2.57 -19.61 -11.16
N PRO A 145 2.44 -20.46 -10.14
CA PRO A 145 1.43 -20.42 -9.07
C PRO A 145 1.69 -19.37 -7.98
N PHE A 146 0.64 -18.71 -7.51
CA PHE A 146 0.67 -17.84 -6.32
C PHE A 146 0.00 -18.51 -5.13
N THR A 147 0.62 -18.38 -3.95
CA THR A 147 0.17 -18.95 -2.67
C THR A 147 -0.94 -18.14 -2.02
N GLU A 148 -0.90 -16.81 -2.12
CA GLU A 148 -1.82 -15.88 -1.44
C GLU A 148 -2.59 -14.97 -2.40
N GLY A 149 -3.89 -15.23 -2.56
CA GLY A 149 -4.76 -14.46 -3.45
C GLY A 149 -5.04 -13.03 -2.98
N GLY A 150 -5.03 -12.78 -1.67
CA GLY A 150 -5.21 -11.44 -1.10
C GLY A 150 -4.08 -10.49 -1.49
N ALA A 151 -2.83 -10.93 -1.27
CA ALA A 151 -1.64 -10.21 -1.68
C ALA A 151 -1.61 -9.98 -3.20
N LEU A 152 -1.91 -11.03 -3.99
CA LEU A 152 -1.98 -10.93 -5.44
C LEU A 152 -2.99 -9.88 -5.93
N ARG A 153 -4.21 -9.86 -5.37
CA ARG A 153 -5.24 -8.86 -5.71
C ARG A 153 -4.79 -7.44 -5.34
N SER A 154 -4.07 -7.27 -4.24
CA SER A 154 -3.51 -5.99 -3.81
C SER A 154 -2.44 -5.49 -4.80
N VAL A 155 -1.54 -6.37 -5.23
CA VAL A 155 -0.51 -6.06 -6.24
C VAL A 155 -1.17 -5.65 -7.56
N LEU A 156 -2.11 -6.45 -8.08
CA LEU A 156 -2.86 -6.14 -9.30
C LEU A 156 -3.59 -4.79 -9.22
N LYS A 157 -4.23 -4.49 -8.08
CA LYS A 157 -4.90 -3.21 -7.85
C LYS A 157 -3.93 -2.04 -7.92
N THR A 158 -2.73 -2.20 -7.37
CA THR A 158 -1.70 -1.15 -7.36
C THR A 158 -1.11 -0.96 -8.75
N LEU A 159 -0.78 -2.05 -9.46
CA LEU A 159 -0.31 -2.02 -10.85
C LEU A 159 -1.29 -1.32 -11.79
N ARG A 160 -2.59 -1.45 -11.55
CA ARG A 160 -3.64 -0.80 -12.35
C ARG A 160 -3.56 0.73 -12.37
N HIS A 161 -2.93 1.34 -11.37
CA HIS A 161 -2.72 2.79 -11.36
C HIS A 161 -1.64 3.21 -12.34
N ALA A 162 -0.59 2.41 -12.52
CA ALA A 162 0.50 2.68 -13.46
C ALA A 162 0.18 2.18 -14.87
N PHE A 163 -0.43 1.01 -14.96
CA PHE A 163 -0.78 0.34 -16.21
C PHE A 163 -2.30 0.13 -16.24
N PRO A 164 -3.08 1.13 -16.68
CA PRO A 164 -4.54 1.03 -16.73
C PRO A 164 -5.02 -0.19 -17.52
N TYR A 165 -5.84 -1.02 -16.89
CA TYR A 165 -6.44 -2.21 -17.51
C TYR A 165 -7.89 -2.43 -17.08
N CYS A 166 -8.61 -3.22 -17.87
CA CYS A 166 -10.03 -3.48 -17.74
C CYS A 166 -10.35 -4.52 -16.68
N THR A 167 -11.30 -4.24 -15.79
CA THR A 167 -11.86 -5.22 -14.82
C THR A 167 -13.37 -5.38 -14.96
N CYS A 168 -13.98 -4.86 -16.02
CA CYS A 168 -15.42 -4.93 -16.23
C CYS A 168 -15.83 -6.32 -16.71
N LYS A 169 -16.89 -6.88 -16.11
CA LYS A 169 -17.40 -8.20 -16.45
C LYS A 169 -18.22 -8.18 -17.75
N LYS A 170 -18.96 -7.09 -17.98
CA LYS A 170 -19.84 -6.89 -19.14
C LYS A 170 -19.44 -5.60 -19.87
N PRO A 171 -19.67 -5.50 -21.19
CA PRO A 171 -19.58 -4.24 -21.91
C PRO A 171 -20.70 -3.29 -21.45
N HIS A 172 -20.48 -2.00 -21.63
CA HIS A 172 -21.34 -0.90 -21.23
C HIS A 172 -21.65 -0.02 -22.43
N LYS A 173 -22.81 0.64 -22.41
CA LYS A 173 -23.16 1.63 -23.43
C LYS A 173 -22.38 2.93 -23.30
N ARG A 174 -21.80 3.24 -22.13
CA ARG A 174 -21.05 4.48 -21.81
C ARG A 174 -19.74 4.20 -21.08
N LEU A 175 -18.82 5.15 -21.14
CA LEU A 175 -17.56 5.13 -20.37
C LEU A 175 -17.84 4.90 -18.89
N CYS A 176 -17.23 3.84 -18.34
CA CYS A 176 -17.41 3.47 -16.93
C CYS A 176 -16.62 4.40 -16.02
N PHE A 177 -16.99 4.42 -14.73
CA PHE A 177 -16.29 5.22 -13.71
C PHE A 177 -14.77 4.98 -13.72
N ASN A 178 -14.36 3.71 -13.81
CA ASN A 178 -12.94 3.34 -13.85
C ASN A 178 -12.19 3.93 -15.05
N ALA A 179 -12.85 4.11 -16.19
CA ALA A 179 -12.25 4.78 -17.33
C ALA A 179 -12.17 6.30 -17.12
N ARG A 180 -13.23 6.91 -16.56
CA ARG A 180 -13.26 8.34 -16.23
C ARG A 180 -12.17 8.74 -15.24
N ILE A 181 -11.84 7.87 -14.29
CA ILE A 181 -10.78 8.12 -13.30
C ILE A 181 -9.40 7.57 -13.74
N GLY A 182 -9.21 7.26 -15.02
CA GLY A 182 -7.92 6.85 -15.59
C GLY A 182 -7.41 5.46 -15.19
N ARG A 183 -8.24 4.63 -14.54
CA ARG A 183 -7.85 3.25 -14.13
C ARG A 183 -8.08 2.19 -15.22
N CYS A 184 -8.60 2.60 -16.38
CA CYS A 184 -8.82 1.79 -17.57
C CYS A 184 -8.86 2.74 -18.77
N LEU A 185 -8.42 2.31 -19.95
CA LEU A 185 -8.51 3.12 -21.15
C LEU A 185 -9.91 3.11 -21.80
N GLY A 186 -10.88 2.38 -21.22
CA GLY A 186 -12.28 2.38 -21.65
C GLY A 186 -12.58 1.59 -22.93
N PHE A 187 -11.58 1.30 -23.78
CA PHE A 187 -11.78 0.63 -25.08
C PHE A 187 -12.48 -0.73 -25.00
N CYS A 188 -12.14 -1.56 -23.99
CA CYS A 188 -12.79 -2.85 -23.72
C CYS A 188 -14.25 -2.73 -23.21
N CYS A 189 -14.64 -1.56 -22.71
CA CYS A 189 -15.89 -1.35 -21.99
C CYS A 189 -17.00 -0.82 -22.88
N ILE A 190 -16.69 -0.20 -24.01
CA ILE A 190 -17.71 0.39 -24.87
C ILE A 190 -18.27 -0.71 -25.76
N ALA A 191 -19.57 -0.93 -25.68
CA ALA A 191 -20.28 -1.73 -26.66
C ALA A 191 -20.16 -1.03 -28.01
N VAL A 192 -19.23 -1.47 -28.86
CA VAL A 192 -19.16 -1.00 -30.24
C VAL A 192 -20.50 -1.39 -30.89
N PRO A 193 -21.28 -0.44 -31.44
CA PRO A 193 -22.46 -0.80 -32.21
C PRO A 193 -21.99 -1.70 -33.34
N ARG A 194 -22.46 -2.95 -33.39
CA ARG A 194 -22.32 -3.75 -34.60
C ARG A 194 -22.90 -2.90 -35.73
N LYS A 195 -22.16 -2.70 -36.83
CA LYS A 195 -22.73 -2.11 -38.05
C LYS A 195 -24.01 -2.90 -38.33
N LYS A 196 -25.19 -2.31 -38.09
CA LYS A 196 -26.43 -2.90 -38.56
C LYS A 196 -26.34 -2.84 -40.08
N SER A 197 -26.58 -3.96 -40.74
CA SER A 197 -26.97 -3.98 -42.14
C SER A 197 -28.09 -2.95 -42.39
N PRO A 198 -28.15 -2.34 -43.58
CA PRO A 198 -28.99 -1.19 -43.84
C PRO A 198 -30.45 -1.60 -44.00
N SER A 199 -31.17 -1.78 -42.89
CA SER A 199 -32.64 -1.88 -42.94
C SER A 199 -33.25 -1.74 -41.54
N SER A 200 -33.54 -0.50 -41.16
CA SER A 200 -34.75 -0.08 -40.42
C SER A 200 -34.56 1.34 -39.93
N LYS A 201 -35.32 2.26 -40.54
CA LYS A 201 -35.53 3.61 -40.02
C LYS A 201 -36.33 3.49 -38.72
N SER A 202 -35.73 3.84 -37.59
CA SER A 202 -36.50 4.38 -36.46
C SER A 202 -35.65 5.32 -35.62
N ASP A 203 -36.34 6.37 -35.19
CA ASP A 203 -35.84 7.61 -34.59
C ASP A 203 -35.08 7.42 -33.28
N PHE A 204 -33.82 7.03 -33.38
CA PHE A 204 -32.86 7.25 -32.31
C PHE A 204 -31.79 8.20 -32.82
N LYS A 205 -31.83 9.46 -32.35
CA LYS A 205 -30.75 10.45 -32.56
C LYS A 205 -29.44 9.78 -32.17
N SER A 206 -28.66 9.42 -33.18
CA SER A 206 -27.36 8.77 -33.01
C SER A 206 -26.47 9.75 -32.24
N PRO A 207 -25.85 9.34 -31.12
CA PRO A 207 -24.89 10.21 -30.45
C PRO A 207 -23.79 10.59 -31.44
N LYS A 208 -23.44 11.88 -31.49
CA LYS A 208 -22.47 12.43 -32.44
C LYS A 208 -21.13 11.69 -32.31
N LYS A 209 -20.49 11.40 -33.45
CA LYS A 209 -19.20 10.69 -33.56
C LYS A 209 -18.10 11.29 -32.67
N SER A 210 -18.16 12.59 -32.36
CA SER A 210 -17.22 13.33 -31.51
C SER A 210 -17.26 12.97 -30.02
N ASP A 211 -18.36 12.38 -29.55
CA ASP A 211 -18.63 12.31 -28.11
C ASP A 211 -18.26 10.95 -27.48
N PHE A 212 -17.77 10.00 -28.29
CA PHE A 212 -17.68 8.60 -27.85
C PHE A 212 -16.41 7.83 -28.23
N PHE A 213 -15.61 8.33 -29.15
CA PHE A 213 -14.41 7.66 -29.61
C PHE A 213 -13.28 8.68 -29.68
N PRO A 214 -12.15 8.47 -28.98
CA PRO A 214 -10.90 9.09 -29.40
C PRO A 214 -10.67 8.70 -30.86
N SER A 215 -10.27 9.64 -31.70
CA SER A 215 -9.89 9.43 -33.10
C SER A 215 -8.85 8.31 -33.31
N ASP A 216 -8.21 7.85 -32.23
CA ASP A 216 -7.05 6.98 -32.25
C ASP A 216 -7.38 5.59 -31.63
N PHE A 217 -8.45 4.94 -32.09
CA PHE A 217 -8.89 3.63 -31.54
C PHE A 217 -7.82 2.52 -31.73
N GLU A 218 -7.02 2.60 -32.78
CA GLU A 218 -5.92 1.65 -33.03
C GLU A 218 -4.72 1.90 -32.12
N ASP A 219 -4.30 3.16 -31.95
CA ASP A 219 -3.24 3.54 -31.01
C ASP A 219 -3.64 3.25 -29.55
N GLY A 220 -4.92 3.42 -29.23
CA GLY A 220 -5.51 3.04 -27.96
C GLY A 220 -5.42 1.54 -27.66
N ALA A 221 -5.65 0.69 -28.68
CA ALA A 221 -5.51 -0.76 -28.56
C ALA A 221 -4.04 -1.19 -28.42
N ALA A 222 -3.13 -0.55 -29.14
CA ALA A 222 -1.70 -0.78 -29.02
C ALA A 222 -1.19 -0.43 -27.60
N ASN A 223 -1.55 0.75 -27.10
CA ASN A 223 -1.22 1.19 -25.74
C ASN A 223 -1.82 0.27 -24.67
N TYR A 224 -3.07 -0.16 -24.85
CA TYR A 224 -3.69 -1.13 -23.95
C TYR A 224 -2.91 -2.46 -23.92
N ARG A 225 -2.47 -2.97 -25.07
CA ARG A 225 -1.66 -4.20 -25.14
C ARG A 225 -0.29 -4.01 -24.49
N LYS A 226 0.36 -2.86 -24.65
CA LYS A 226 1.60 -2.52 -23.93
C LYS A 226 1.40 -2.61 -22.42
N ASN A 227 0.33 -2.02 -21.87
CA ASN A 227 0.02 -2.12 -20.43
C ASN A 227 -0.16 -3.56 -19.96
N ILE A 228 -0.89 -4.39 -20.73
CA ILE A 228 -1.09 -5.81 -20.39
C ILE A 228 0.23 -6.59 -20.43
N SER A 229 1.07 -6.33 -21.44
CA SER A 229 2.40 -6.94 -21.56
C SER A 229 3.30 -6.58 -20.38
N ALA A 230 3.33 -5.29 -20.00
CA ALA A 230 4.05 -4.81 -18.82
C ALA A 230 3.60 -5.54 -17.54
N ILE A 231 2.30 -5.64 -17.29
CA ILE A 231 1.77 -6.39 -16.12
C ILE A 231 2.18 -7.86 -16.17
N LYS A 232 2.15 -8.50 -17.34
CA LYS A 232 2.58 -9.89 -17.52
C LYS A 232 4.07 -10.06 -17.20
N GLN A 233 4.93 -9.16 -17.70
CA GLN A 233 6.37 -9.17 -17.43
C GLN A 233 6.66 -8.99 -15.94
N ILE A 234 5.99 -8.05 -15.28
CA ILE A 234 6.08 -7.77 -13.85
C ILE A 234 5.74 -9.01 -13.01
N LEU A 235 4.60 -9.65 -13.27
CA LEU A 235 4.16 -10.83 -12.53
C LEU A 235 5.02 -12.06 -12.82
N SER A 236 5.76 -12.06 -13.93
CA SER A 236 6.74 -13.09 -14.28
C SER A 236 8.16 -12.74 -13.80
N GLY A 237 8.29 -11.70 -12.96
CA GLY A 237 9.51 -11.18 -12.34
C GLY A 237 10.55 -10.57 -13.29
N LYS A 238 10.16 -10.20 -14.51
CA LYS A 238 11.01 -9.43 -15.45
C LYS A 238 10.96 -7.92 -15.18
N ASN A 239 10.90 -7.52 -13.91
CA ASN A 239 10.72 -6.11 -13.50
C ASN A 239 11.91 -5.21 -13.87
N GLN A 240 13.15 -5.68 -13.70
CA GLN A 240 14.36 -4.91 -14.02
C GLN A 240 14.49 -4.63 -15.53
N SER A 241 14.17 -5.60 -16.39
CA SER A 241 14.15 -5.42 -17.85
C SER A 241 13.15 -4.33 -18.23
N LEU A 242 11.92 -4.45 -17.72
CA LEU A 242 10.87 -3.48 -17.98
C LEU A 242 11.25 -2.06 -17.53
N LEU A 243 11.87 -1.92 -16.34
CA LEU A 243 12.33 -0.61 -15.86
C LEU A 243 13.38 0.02 -16.78
N ARG A 244 14.34 -0.78 -17.29
CA ARG A 244 15.35 -0.29 -18.24
C ARG A 244 14.71 0.13 -19.56
N GLU A 245 13.76 -0.68 -20.07
CA GLU A 245 13.01 -0.38 -21.30
C GLU A 245 12.21 0.93 -21.16
N LEU A 246 11.46 1.10 -20.08
CA LEU A 246 10.69 2.32 -19.82
C LEU A 246 11.60 3.55 -19.67
N LYS A 247 12.73 3.44 -18.96
CA LYS A 247 13.69 4.55 -18.84
C LYS A 247 14.22 4.96 -20.21
N LYS A 248 14.57 4.00 -21.06
CA LYS A 248 15.03 4.26 -22.44
C LYS A 248 13.94 4.93 -23.29
N GLU A 249 12.69 4.47 -23.20
CA GLU A 249 11.54 5.07 -23.89
C GLU A 249 11.29 6.50 -23.42
N MET A 250 11.34 6.76 -22.11
CA MET A 250 11.21 8.09 -21.52
C MET A 250 12.28 9.06 -22.03
N HIS A 251 13.56 8.66 -22.01
CA HIS A 251 14.65 9.49 -22.52
C HIS A 251 14.48 9.79 -24.01
N LYS A 252 14.18 8.79 -24.83
CA LYS A 252 13.92 9.00 -26.26
C LYS A 252 12.80 10.00 -26.52
N LEU A 253 11.70 9.93 -25.76
CA LEU A 253 10.57 10.87 -25.87
C LEU A 253 10.96 12.28 -25.42
N SER A 254 11.76 12.39 -24.35
CA SER A 254 12.31 13.67 -23.87
C SER A 254 13.22 14.32 -24.92
N ASP A 255 14.12 13.55 -25.52
CA ASP A 255 15.04 14.03 -26.58
C ASP A 255 14.26 14.50 -27.81
N SER A 256 13.16 13.79 -28.14
CA SER A 256 12.23 14.17 -29.21
C SER A 256 11.26 15.31 -28.83
N ARG A 257 11.48 15.99 -27.69
CA ARG A 257 10.63 17.08 -27.15
C ARG A 257 9.16 16.71 -26.91
N LYS A 258 8.84 15.42 -26.77
CA LYS A 258 7.51 14.89 -26.44
C LYS A 258 7.29 14.78 -24.93
N TYR A 259 7.28 15.93 -24.25
CA TYR A 259 7.30 15.99 -22.78
C TYR A 259 6.07 15.38 -22.09
N GLU A 260 4.89 15.47 -22.69
CA GLU A 260 3.68 14.87 -22.10
C GLU A 260 3.71 13.35 -22.10
N GLU A 261 4.15 12.74 -23.20
CA GLU A 261 4.32 11.29 -23.32
C GLU A 261 5.45 10.82 -22.41
N ALA A 262 6.58 11.53 -22.36
CA ALA A 262 7.67 11.26 -21.44
C ALA A 262 7.21 11.34 -19.97
N GLY A 263 6.37 12.31 -19.62
CA GLY A 263 5.77 12.44 -18.29
C GLY A 263 4.93 11.23 -17.89
N LYS A 264 4.13 10.67 -18.81
CA LYS A 264 3.36 9.44 -18.56
C LYS A 264 4.27 8.26 -18.25
N ILE A 265 5.35 8.08 -19.03
CA ILE A 265 6.32 6.98 -18.81
C ILE A 265 7.08 7.18 -17.49
N ARG A 266 7.46 8.42 -17.15
CA ARG A 266 8.06 8.77 -15.86
C ARG A 266 7.15 8.35 -14.70
N ASP A 267 5.88 8.70 -14.76
CA ASP A 267 4.91 8.37 -13.70
C ASP A 267 4.73 6.84 -13.56
N GLN A 268 4.79 6.11 -14.68
CA GLN A 268 4.82 4.64 -14.67
C GLN A 268 6.07 4.08 -13.99
N ILE A 269 7.25 4.62 -14.31
CA ILE A 269 8.53 4.25 -13.68
C ILE A 269 8.44 4.50 -12.17
N MET A 270 8.00 5.69 -11.75
CA MET A 270 7.89 6.04 -10.33
C MET A 270 6.90 5.13 -9.59
N ALA A 271 5.78 4.81 -10.21
CA ALA A 271 4.80 3.90 -9.63
C ALA A 271 5.34 2.46 -9.52
N LEU A 272 6.08 2.01 -10.52
CA LEU A 272 6.71 0.68 -10.54
C LEU A 272 7.83 0.58 -9.49
N GLU A 273 8.69 1.59 -9.45
CA GLU A 273 9.71 1.76 -8.41
C GLU A 273 9.04 1.79 -7.04
N LYS A 274 7.91 2.47 -6.83
CA LYS A 274 7.21 2.45 -5.53
C LYS A 274 6.67 1.07 -5.13
N ILE A 275 6.23 0.24 -6.09
CA ILE A 275 5.71 -1.11 -5.83
C ILE A 275 6.84 -2.07 -5.44
N PHE A 276 7.99 -1.97 -6.11
CA PHE A 276 9.13 -2.89 -5.93
C PHE A 276 10.15 -2.36 -4.94
N ALA A 277 10.47 -1.08 -5.05
CA ALA A 277 11.10 -0.31 -3.99
C ALA A 277 10.07 0.08 -2.93
N HIS A 278 9.47 -0.92 -2.28
CA HIS A 278 9.47 -0.80 -0.82
C HIS A 278 10.93 -0.84 -0.30
N ARG A 279 11.82 0.05 -0.81
CA ARG A 279 12.50 0.91 0.14
C ARG A 279 11.44 1.27 1.16
N GLY A 280 11.68 0.90 2.41
CA GLY A 280 11.17 1.73 3.46
C GLY A 280 11.57 3.15 3.09
N VAL A 281 10.63 3.89 2.51
CA VAL A 281 10.35 5.24 2.97
C VAL A 281 9.67 4.97 4.32
N ILE A 282 10.32 4.54 5.39
CA ILE A 282 11.68 4.73 5.89
C ILE A 282 12.15 3.37 6.45
N LYS A 283 13.35 2.87 6.10
CA LYS A 283 14.10 1.83 6.86
C LYS A 283 15.61 1.88 6.62
N GLN A 284 16.14 2.98 6.10
CA GLN A 284 17.43 3.43 6.62
C GLN A 284 17.12 3.90 8.04
N ASP A 285 17.18 2.94 8.96
CA ASP A 285 16.87 3.04 10.38
C ASP A 285 15.63 3.89 10.73
N LEU A 286 14.39 3.37 10.73
CA LEU A 286 13.27 4.11 11.37
C LEU A 286 13.61 4.56 12.80
N PRO A 287 14.33 3.78 13.63
CA PRO A 287 14.77 4.27 14.94
C PRO A 287 15.71 5.49 14.82
N THR A 288 16.60 5.53 13.82
CA THR A 288 17.52 6.65 13.63
C THR A 288 16.86 7.84 12.94
N GLU A 289 15.99 7.66 11.94
CA GLU A 289 15.26 8.73 11.26
C GLU A 289 14.17 9.34 12.15
N PHE A 290 13.39 8.52 12.86
CA PHE A 290 12.53 9.06 13.91
C PHE A 290 13.34 9.62 15.07
N GLY A 291 14.49 9.03 15.41
CA GLY A 291 15.41 9.61 16.39
C GLY A 291 15.97 10.97 15.96
N LYS A 292 16.25 11.17 14.67
CA LYS A 292 16.64 12.48 14.09
C LYS A 292 15.46 13.45 14.08
N ALA A 293 14.26 12.98 13.71
CA ALA A 293 13.05 13.78 13.73
C ALA A 293 12.70 14.24 15.14
N VAL A 294 12.77 13.34 16.13
CA VAL A 294 12.58 13.63 17.54
C VAL A 294 13.64 14.61 18.04
N ARG A 295 14.92 14.40 17.74
CA ARG A 295 15.99 15.35 18.11
C ARG A 295 15.81 16.74 17.48
N ALA A 296 15.39 16.80 16.22
CA ALA A 296 15.06 18.06 15.56
C ALA A 296 13.84 18.74 16.19
N LEU A 297 12.83 17.97 16.59
CA LEU A 297 11.64 18.47 17.27
C LEU A 297 11.98 19.01 18.66
N GLU A 298 12.80 18.28 19.42
CA GLU A 298 13.37 18.66 20.71
C GLU A 298 14.11 19.99 20.61
N SER A 299 14.97 20.14 19.60
CA SER A 299 15.70 21.40 19.35
C SER A 299 14.76 22.57 19.03
N ILE A 300 13.75 22.37 18.17
CA ILE A 300 12.80 23.43 17.80
C ILE A 300 11.89 23.83 18.97
N LEU A 301 11.53 22.88 19.84
CA LEU A 301 10.63 23.11 20.98
C LEU A 301 11.34 23.48 22.28
N GLY A 302 12.67 23.38 22.33
CA GLY A 302 13.46 23.60 23.55
C GLY A 302 13.12 22.60 24.66
N VAL A 303 12.94 21.32 24.30
CA VAL A 303 12.65 20.23 25.26
C VAL A 303 13.50 19.02 24.94
N SER A 304 13.60 18.07 25.88
CA SER A 304 14.30 16.80 25.71
C SER A 304 13.44 15.63 26.18
N GLY A 305 13.72 14.43 25.69
CA GLY A 305 13.03 13.21 26.11
C GLY A 305 11.61 13.09 25.54
N ILE A 306 11.38 13.58 24.32
CA ILE A 306 10.08 13.39 23.66
C ILE A 306 9.93 11.90 23.32
N ASN A 307 9.09 11.20 24.09
CA ASN A 307 8.75 9.81 23.80
C ASN A 307 7.36 9.65 23.18
N ARG A 308 6.42 10.59 23.42
CA ARG A 308 5.05 10.49 22.94
C ARG A 308 4.57 11.79 22.29
N ILE A 309 4.04 11.65 21.07
CA ILE A 309 3.45 12.72 20.26
C ILE A 309 2.04 12.29 19.86
N GLU A 310 1.07 13.18 20.03
CA GLU A 310 -0.32 12.95 19.62
C GLU A 310 -0.74 13.99 18.57
N SER A 311 -1.38 13.54 17.49
CA SER A 311 -1.86 14.40 16.40
C SER A 311 -3.37 14.38 16.31
N TYR A 312 -3.99 15.55 16.16
CA TYR A 312 -5.44 15.74 16.18
C TYR A 312 -5.96 16.37 14.89
N ASP A 313 -7.04 15.80 14.35
CA ASP A 313 -7.78 16.32 13.19
C ASP A 313 -9.29 16.36 13.52
N ILE A 314 -9.96 17.44 13.10
CA ILE A 314 -11.41 17.61 13.26
C ILE A 314 -12.09 17.38 11.91
N ALA A 315 -13.01 16.42 11.88
CA ALA A 315 -13.84 16.14 10.73
C ALA A 315 -15.27 16.59 11.02
N ASN A 316 -15.71 17.66 10.35
CA ASN A 316 -17.09 18.12 10.39
C ASN A 316 -17.91 17.53 9.22
N ILE A 317 -19.01 16.84 9.53
CA ILE A 317 -19.93 16.27 8.55
C ILE A 317 -21.22 17.08 8.62
N HIS A 318 -21.59 17.72 7.50
CA HIS A 318 -22.70 18.66 7.35
C HIS A 318 -23.95 18.29 8.20
N GLY A 319 -23.99 18.86 9.41
CA GLY A 319 -25.19 19.01 10.24
C GLY A 319 -25.56 17.91 11.24
N ARG A 320 -24.88 16.74 11.33
CA ARG A 320 -25.34 15.68 12.27
C ARG A 320 -24.28 14.99 13.15
N PHE A 321 -23.03 14.84 12.73
CA PHE A 321 -21.99 14.24 13.58
C PHE A 321 -20.61 14.82 13.29
N ALA A 322 -20.04 15.58 14.21
CA ALA A 322 -18.63 15.96 14.16
C ALA A 322 -17.79 14.99 15.00
N TYR A 323 -16.59 14.66 14.51
CA TYR A 323 -15.65 13.79 15.22
C TYR A 323 -14.26 14.41 15.23
N GLY A 324 -13.60 14.34 16.39
CA GLY A 324 -12.15 14.49 16.48
C GLY A 324 -11.46 13.14 16.34
N SER A 325 -10.37 13.09 15.60
CA SER A 325 -9.51 11.92 15.45
C SER A 325 -8.16 12.18 16.10
N MET A 326 -7.58 11.13 16.69
CA MET A 326 -6.29 11.19 17.35
C MET A 326 -5.39 10.06 16.83
N ALA A 327 -4.25 10.41 16.28
CA ALA A 327 -3.15 9.51 15.94
C ALA A 327 -2.02 9.63 16.98
N VAL A 328 -1.30 8.54 17.19
CA VAL A 328 -0.29 8.43 18.25
C VAL A 328 1.03 7.95 17.68
N PHE A 329 2.11 8.64 18.02
CA PHE A 329 3.48 8.20 17.89
C PHE A 329 4.08 8.05 19.29
N ALA A 330 4.59 6.86 19.63
CA ALA A 330 5.30 6.64 20.89
C ALA A 330 6.39 5.57 20.74
N ASP A 331 7.44 5.65 21.54
CA ASP A 331 8.55 4.69 21.57
C ASP A 331 9.20 4.52 20.18
N GLY A 332 9.37 5.64 19.48
CA GLY A 332 9.99 5.66 18.15
C GLY A 332 9.14 5.07 17.04
N LYS A 333 7.82 4.88 17.23
CA LYS A 333 6.94 4.28 16.21
C LYS A 333 5.49 4.77 16.31
N ILE A 334 4.73 4.53 15.24
CA ILE A 334 3.28 4.78 15.20
C ILE A 334 2.53 3.70 15.99
N GLN A 335 1.66 4.12 16.92
CA GLN A 335 0.89 3.26 17.82
C GLN A 335 -0.60 3.21 17.40
N LYS A 336 -0.91 2.43 16.35
CA LYS A 336 -2.29 2.37 15.78
C LYS A 336 -3.35 1.86 16.76
N SER A 337 -2.97 0.98 17.70
CA SER A 337 -3.85 0.48 18.78
C SER A 337 -4.32 1.59 19.72
N GLU A 338 -3.58 2.69 19.77
CA GLU A 338 -3.86 3.84 20.64
C GLU A 338 -4.62 4.96 19.93
N TYR A 339 -4.99 4.77 18.66
CA TYR A 339 -5.78 5.76 17.95
C TYR A 339 -7.19 5.86 18.55
N ARG A 340 -7.74 7.07 18.61
CA ARG A 340 -9.03 7.33 19.26
C ARG A 340 -9.90 8.28 18.44
N LEU A 341 -11.20 8.05 18.50
CA LEU A 341 -12.22 8.92 17.92
C LEU A 341 -13.05 9.51 19.04
N PHE A 342 -13.27 10.81 18.96
CA PHE A 342 -14.02 11.59 19.92
C PHE A 342 -15.25 12.14 19.22
N LYS A 343 -16.42 11.57 19.51
CA LYS A 343 -17.68 12.18 19.09
C LYS A 343 -17.84 13.52 19.80
N ILE A 344 -18.02 14.60 19.04
CA ILE A 344 -18.28 15.95 19.56
C ILE A 344 -19.66 15.97 20.22
N LYS A 345 -19.76 16.52 21.43
CA LYS A 345 -21.01 16.52 22.22
C LYS A 345 -21.60 17.92 22.41
N SER A 346 -20.76 18.92 22.63
CA SER A 346 -21.20 20.23 23.15
C SER A 346 -21.44 21.29 22.09
N ILE A 347 -20.94 21.09 20.88
CA ILE A 347 -20.90 22.11 19.82
C ILE A 347 -21.83 21.69 18.68
N ARG A 348 -22.87 22.50 18.44
CA ARG A 348 -23.92 22.23 17.44
C ARG A 348 -23.65 22.90 16.08
N SER A 349 -22.80 23.94 16.03
CA SER A 349 -22.42 24.66 14.83
C SER A 349 -21.02 24.24 14.32
N SER A 350 -20.69 24.53 13.06
CA SER A 350 -19.39 24.23 12.45
C SER A 350 -18.27 25.13 13.01
N ASN A 351 -17.80 24.84 14.23
CA ASN A 351 -16.72 25.58 14.88
C ASN A 351 -15.55 24.64 15.22
N ASP A 352 -14.67 24.40 14.26
CA ASP A 352 -13.56 23.46 14.37
C ASP A 352 -12.61 23.77 15.54
N PRO A 353 -12.19 25.04 15.80
CA PRO A 353 -11.40 25.37 16.98
C PRO A 353 -12.10 25.01 18.29
N ALA A 354 -13.39 25.30 18.44
CA ALA A 354 -14.13 24.92 19.64
C ALA A 354 -14.21 23.39 19.81
N MET A 355 -14.41 22.66 18.71
CA MET A 355 -14.48 21.19 18.71
C MET A 355 -13.15 20.58 19.11
N LEU A 356 -12.05 21.11 18.59
CA LEU A 356 -10.70 20.73 18.97
C LEU A 356 -10.44 20.95 20.45
N ARG A 357 -10.86 22.10 21.00
CA ARG A 357 -10.76 22.40 22.44
C ARG A 357 -11.51 21.36 23.27
N GLU A 358 -12.74 20.98 22.87
CA GLU A 358 -13.51 19.93 23.56
C GLU A 358 -12.76 18.59 23.56
N VAL A 359 -12.22 18.19 22.41
CA VAL A 359 -11.52 16.92 22.22
C VAL A 359 -10.28 16.85 23.11
N ILE A 360 -9.42 17.88 23.04
CA ILE A 360 -8.19 17.94 23.84
C ILE A 360 -8.52 17.97 25.33
N PHE A 361 -9.48 18.81 25.76
CA PHE A 361 -9.91 18.86 27.16
C PHE A 361 -10.37 17.49 27.68
N ARG A 362 -11.20 16.78 26.91
CA ARG A 362 -11.69 15.44 27.30
C ARG A 362 -10.59 14.40 27.29
N ARG A 363 -9.64 14.49 26.36
CA ARG A 363 -8.48 13.59 26.30
C ARG A 363 -7.60 13.73 27.53
N LEU A 364 -7.29 14.95 27.94
CA LEU A 364 -6.32 15.21 29.00
C LEU A 364 -6.86 14.89 30.40
N ARG A 365 -8.19 14.80 30.55
CA ARG A 365 -8.83 14.30 31.78
C ARG A 365 -8.72 12.78 31.97
N ARG A 366 -8.36 12.02 30.93
CA ARG A 366 -8.17 10.57 30.99
C ARG A 366 -6.78 10.25 31.52
N ARG A 367 -6.67 10.10 32.85
CA ARG A 367 -5.42 9.77 33.55
C ARG A 367 -4.94 8.35 33.23
N GLU A 368 -5.83 7.47 32.78
CA GLU A 368 -5.52 6.10 32.41
C GLU A 368 -4.74 5.96 31.09
N TRP A 369 -4.61 7.03 30.30
CA TRP A 369 -3.85 7.02 29.05
C TRP A 369 -2.51 7.75 29.21
N PRO A 370 -1.40 7.22 28.66
CA PRO A 370 -0.10 7.88 28.73
C PRO A 370 -0.17 9.33 28.27
N TYR A 371 0.49 10.23 28.99
CA TYR A 371 0.41 11.65 28.73
C TYR A 371 1.32 12.05 27.55
N PRO A 372 0.87 12.87 26.57
CA PRO A 372 1.71 13.30 25.45
C PRO A 372 2.66 14.45 25.85
N GLN A 373 3.93 14.36 25.47
CA GLN A 373 4.85 15.51 25.57
C GLN A 373 4.58 16.57 24.49
N VAL A 374 4.15 16.13 23.30
CA VAL A 374 3.84 17.04 22.18
C VAL A 374 2.46 16.74 21.60
N ILE A 375 1.71 17.80 21.34
CA ILE A 375 0.42 17.78 20.63
C ILE A 375 0.59 18.49 19.28
N ILE A 376 0.20 17.82 18.20
CA ILE A 376 0.09 18.37 16.86
C ILE A 376 -1.39 18.56 16.55
N VAL A 377 -1.79 19.72 16.05
CA VAL A 377 -3.17 19.98 15.62
C VAL A 377 -3.21 20.37 14.15
N ASP A 378 -4.16 19.80 13.40
CA ASP A 378 -4.44 20.23 12.03
C ASP A 378 -5.15 21.59 12.05
N GLY A 379 -4.52 22.60 11.46
CA GLY A 379 -5.04 23.96 11.41
C GLY A 379 -4.01 25.05 11.69
N GLY A 380 -4.46 26.29 11.66
CA GLY A 380 -3.63 27.48 11.85
C GLY A 380 -3.67 28.02 13.28
N ARG A 381 -3.45 29.33 13.40
CA ARG A 381 -3.41 30.04 14.69
C ARG A 381 -4.67 29.85 15.55
N ALA A 382 -5.85 29.76 14.94
CA ALA A 382 -7.10 29.56 15.68
C ALA A 382 -7.14 28.20 16.40
N GLN A 383 -6.70 27.13 15.73
CA GLN A 383 -6.60 25.79 16.29
C GLN A 383 -5.50 25.71 17.35
N LEU A 384 -4.35 26.35 17.10
CA LEU A 384 -3.29 26.47 18.11
C LEU A 384 -3.81 27.16 19.39
N GLY A 385 -4.49 28.30 19.23
CA GLY A 385 -5.08 29.04 20.35
C GLY A 385 -6.12 28.22 21.12
N ALA A 386 -6.97 27.48 20.42
CA ALA A 386 -7.96 26.60 21.04
C ALA A 386 -7.34 25.46 21.84
N ALA A 387 -6.24 24.88 21.35
CA ALA A 387 -5.48 23.86 22.07
C ALA A 387 -4.77 24.45 23.30
N LEU A 388 -4.15 25.63 23.16
CA LEU A 388 -3.49 26.33 24.27
C LEU A 388 -4.46 26.77 25.37
N ALA A 389 -5.70 27.10 25.03
CA ALA A 389 -6.73 27.46 26.00
C ALA A 389 -7.05 26.35 27.01
N VAL A 390 -6.74 25.09 26.68
CA VAL A 390 -6.85 23.95 27.61
C VAL A 390 -5.73 23.93 28.66
N LYS A 391 -4.70 24.75 28.49
CA LYS A 391 -3.49 24.82 29.32
C LYS A 391 -2.83 23.44 29.54
N PRO A 392 -2.56 22.64 28.48
CA PRO A 392 -1.84 21.39 28.65
C PRO A 392 -0.38 21.65 29.06
N PRO A 393 0.22 20.82 29.93
CA PRO A 393 1.68 20.80 30.09
C PRO A 393 2.44 20.36 28.82
N SER A 394 1.77 19.77 27.83
CA SER A 394 2.35 19.42 26.52
C SER A 394 2.79 20.66 25.73
N LYS A 395 3.85 20.52 24.92
CA LYS A 395 4.15 21.50 23.86
C LYS A 395 3.18 21.32 22.69
N ILE A 396 2.70 22.42 22.10
CA ILE A 396 1.73 22.38 21.00
C ILE A 396 2.32 22.97 19.72
N ILE A 397 2.11 22.26 18.61
CA ILE A 397 2.38 22.72 17.25
C ILE A 397 1.07 22.62 16.45
N ALA A 398 0.83 23.59 15.57
CA ALA A 398 -0.25 23.53 14.59
C ALA A 398 0.31 23.50 13.16
N LEU A 399 -0.28 22.67 12.30
CA LEU A 399 0.12 22.50 10.90
C LEU A 399 -0.95 23.10 9.98
N THR A 400 -0.58 24.06 9.14
CA THR A 400 -1.48 24.52 8.07
C THR A 400 -1.24 23.78 6.76
N LYS A 401 -2.28 23.71 5.94
CA LYS A 401 -2.24 23.17 4.58
C LYS A 401 -2.43 24.31 3.57
N ASN A 402 -1.68 24.28 2.47
CA ASN A 402 -1.84 25.21 1.35
C ASN A 402 -3.07 24.86 0.51
N ARG A 403 -3.34 25.66 -0.54
CA ARG A 403 -4.47 25.48 -1.47
C ARG A 403 -4.51 24.11 -2.18
N LYS A 404 -3.41 23.36 -2.20
CA LYS A 404 -3.31 21.99 -2.73
C LYS A 404 -3.50 20.92 -1.65
N HIS A 405 -3.92 21.29 -0.45
CA HIS A 405 -4.03 20.43 0.74
C HIS A 405 -2.69 19.77 1.16
N VAL A 406 -1.56 20.42 0.88
CA VAL A 406 -0.23 19.98 1.31
C VAL A 406 0.25 20.86 2.47
N GLY A 407 0.91 20.29 3.48
CA GLY A 407 1.42 21.06 4.61
C GLY A 407 2.30 22.24 4.16
N ASP A 408 2.09 23.40 4.77
CA ASP A 408 2.64 24.68 4.33
C ASP A 408 3.50 25.35 5.41
N HIS A 409 2.93 25.62 6.58
CA HIS A 409 3.60 26.23 7.72
C HIS A 409 3.34 25.48 9.01
N ILE A 410 4.29 25.54 9.96
CA ILE A 410 4.06 25.17 11.35
C ILE A 410 3.98 26.41 12.25
N PHE A 411 3.04 26.39 13.18
CA PHE A 411 2.92 27.38 14.25
C PHE A 411 3.30 26.70 15.56
N ILE A 412 4.28 27.27 16.26
CA ILE A 412 4.76 26.73 17.53
C ILE A 412 4.24 27.63 18.65
N GLN A 413 3.82 27.04 19.77
CA GLN A 413 3.45 27.81 20.95
C GLN A 413 4.54 28.83 21.34
N ASN A 414 4.12 30.01 21.78
CA ASN A 414 5.00 31.11 22.20
C ASN A 414 5.93 31.67 21.11
N ARG A 415 5.75 31.29 19.84
CA ARG A 415 6.46 31.89 18.69
C ARG A 415 5.47 32.70 17.85
N ARG A 416 5.82 33.98 17.58
CA ARG A 416 4.96 34.88 16.79
C ARG A 416 4.92 34.47 15.31
N GLU A 417 6.08 34.20 14.73
CA GLU A 417 6.20 33.89 13.30
C GLU A 417 6.14 32.38 13.03
N PRO A 418 5.34 31.94 12.03
CA PRO A 418 5.33 30.55 11.61
C PRO A 418 6.65 30.16 10.94
N ILE A 419 6.99 28.86 11.00
CA ILE A 419 8.13 28.32 10.26
C ILE A 419 7.59 27.65 8.98
N PRO A 420 8.04 28.04 7.78
CA PRO A 420 7.71 27.33 6.55
C PRO A 420 8.17 25.87 6.63
N LEU A 421 7.36 24.91 6.17
CA LEU A 421 7.74 23.49 6.19
C LEU A 421 9.03 23.21 5.41
N GLY A 422 9.32 24.01 4.38
CA GLY A 422 10.57 23.93 3.61
C GLY A 422 11.84 24.23 4.42
N ASN A 423 11.71 24.94 5.54
CA ASN A 423 12.84 25.36 6.39
C ASN A 423 13.07 24.40 7.57
N ILE A 424 12.27 23.34 7.69
CA ILE A 424 12.38 22.34 8.75
C ILE A 424 13.20 21.15 8.24
N PRO A 425 14.06 20.53 9.07
CA PRO A 425 14.74 19.30 8.69
C PRO A 425 13.78 18.24 8.13
N GLU A 426 14.17 17.64 7.00
CA GLU A 426 13.34 16.68 6.25
C GLU A 426 12.81 15.50 7.12
N PRO A 427 13.58 14.93 8.08
CA PRO A 427 13.06 13.88 8.96
C PRO A 427 11.88 14.35 9.83
N LEU A 428 11.96 15.58 10.37
CA LEU A 428 10.91 16.16 11.20
C LEU A 428 9.68 16.52 10.38
N LYS A 429 9.88 17.16 9.24
CA LYS A 429 8.83 17.46 8.27
C LYS A 429 8.05 16.19 7.90
N ASN A 430 8.75 15.09 7.60
CA ASN A 430 8.14 13.80 7.28
C ASN A 430 7.34 13.21 8.46
N LEU A 431 7.86 13.32 9.69
CA LEU A 431 7.15 12.86 10.90
C LEU A 431 5.84 13.62 11.10
N ILE A 432 5.86 14.95 11.00
CA ILE A 432 4.68 15.81 11.17
C ILE A 432 3.63 15.50 10.11
N LEU A 433 4.00 15.48 8.83
CA LEU A 433 3.09 15.19 7.72
C LEU A 433 2.50 13.79 7.80
N MET A 434 3.30 12.81 8.22
CA MET A 434 2.84 11.44 8.42
C MET A 434 1.79 11.38 9.54
N LEU A 435 2.03 12.04 10.68
CA LEU A 435 1.12 12.04 11.83
C LEU A 435 -0.22 12.72 11.51
N ASP A 436 -0.16 13.86 10.83
CA ASP A 436 -1.34 14.56 10.33
C ASP A 436 -2.16 13.67 9.37
N SER A 437 -1.48 13.08 8.39
CA SER A 437 -2.11 12.15 7.42
C SER A 437 -2.73 10.94 8.10
N GLU A 438 -2.11 10.41 9.16
CA GLU A 438 -2.61 9.29 9.94
C GLU A 438 -3.89 9.64 10.72
N ALA A 439 -3.96 10.82 11.35
CA ALA A 439 -5.16 11.31 12.03
C ALA A 439 -6.31 11.49 11.03
N HIS A 440 -6.04 12.22 9.96
CA HIS A 440 -7.01 12.46 8.88
C HIS A 440 -7.53 11.15 8.25
N ARG A 441 -6.63 10.21 7.96
CA ARG A 441 -7.01 8.88 7.42
C ARG A 441 -7.90 8.11 8.40
N PHE A 442 -7.63 8.22 9.69
CA PHE A 442 -8.41 7.54 10.71
C PHE A 442 -9.84 8.10 10.78
N ALA A 443 -10.00 9.42 10.68
CA ALA A 443 -11.31 10.08 10.55
C ALA A 443 -12.09 9.57 9.32
N ILE A 444 -11.48 9.60 8.13
CA ILE A 444 -12.11 9.15 6.87
C ILE A 444 -12.51 7.67 6.92
N SER A 445 -11.66 6.81 7.48
CA SER A 445 -11.93 5.38 7.59
C SER A 445 -13.20 5.09 8.39
N HIS A 446 -13.39 5.81 9.50
CA HIS A 446 -14.59 5.71 10.32
C HIS A 446 -15.82 6.25 9.60
N TYR A 447 -15.72 7.40 8.94
CA TYR A 447 -16.80 7.97 8.13
C TYR A 447 -17.30 6.97 7.07
N ARG A 448 -16.38 6.35 6.31
CA ARG A 448 -16.72 5.35 5.29
C ARG A 448 -17.39 4.09 5.86
N LYS A 449 -17.16 3.76 7.13
CA LYS A 449 -17.83 2.63 7.81
C LYS A 449 -19.25 3.02 8.22
N LEU A 450 -19.45 4.20 8.80
CA LEU A 450 -20.77 4.71 9.18
C LEU A 450 -21.69 4.87 7.96
N HIS A 451 -21.17 5.47 6.88
CA HIS A 451 -21.94 5.70 5.67
C HIS A 451 -22.36 4.41 4.96
N ARG A 452 -21.55 3.35 5.07
CA ARG A 452 -21.92 2.00 4.58
C ARG A 452 -23.01 1.35 5.40
N LYS A 453 -22.95 1.46 6.74
CA LYS A 453 -24.01 0.93 7.61
C LYS A 453 -25.35 1.62 7.34
N ARG A 454 -25.34 2.94 7.15
CA ARG A 454 -26.56 3.74 6.88
C ARG A 454 -27.16 3.54 5.49
N LEU A 455 -26.43 2.95 4.54
CA LEU A 455 -26.98 2.56 3.23
C LEU A 455 -27.56 1.14 3.24
N LEU A 456 -27.36 0.39 4.33
CA LEU A 456 -27.81 -0.99 4.53
C LEU A 456 -28.94 -1.10 5.57
N THR A 457 -29.32 0.01 6.18
CA THR A 457 -30.49 0.23 7.05
C THR A 457 -31.31 1.33 6.43
#